data_AF-A0A8T0TJX7-F1
#
_entry.id   AF-A0A8T0TJX7-F1
#
_cell.length_a   1.000
_cell.length_b   1.000
_cell.length_c   1.000
_cell.angle_alpha   90.00
_cell.angle_beta   90.00
_cell.angle_gamma   90.00
#
_symmetry.space_group_name_H-M   'P 1'
#
loop_
_entity.id
_entity.type
_entity.pdbx_description
1 polymer ?
#
loop_
_entity_poly.entity_id
_entity_poly.type
_entity_poly.pdbx_seq_one_letter_code
_entity_poly.pdbx_strand_id
1 'polypeptide(L)'
;MRKSKESEKPKEIHIEWGKGLAQKREAEARLKELEAEKSKPFARTRDDPELDSMLKNRIRWGDPMAHLVKRKDPEFLLEDFGDDEKMKESGFIVPQNIPSYSWLKRGVDPPPNRYGIKPGRHWDGVDRSNGFEKDMFKLKNEKQAMEQEAYLWSVSDM
;
A
#
# COMPACT_ATOMS: atom_id res chain seq x y z
N MET A 1 -54.39 23.63 -11.62
CA MET A 1 -53.91 22.45 -10.86
C MET A 1 -52.40 22.38 -10.98
N ARG A 2 -51.65 22.64 -9.90
CA ARG A 2 -50.18 22.49 -9.87
C ARG A 2 -49.88 21.07 -9.39
N LYS A 3 -49.37 20.22 -10.29
CA LYS A 3 -48.96 18.85 -9.98
C LYS A 3 -47.61 18.94 -9.26
N SER A 4 -47.60 18.68 -7.96
CA SER A 4 -46.41 18.64 -7.12
C SER A 4 -45.45 17.57 -7.66
N LYS A 5 -44.20 17.95 -7.92
CA LYS A 5 -43.12 17.03 -8.24
C LYS A 5 -42.91 16.12 -7.03
N GLU A 6 -43.33 14.87 -7.18
CA GLU A 6 -43.06 13.81 -6.21
C GLU A 6 -41.55 13.57 -6.20
N SER A 7 -40.91 13.77 -5.05
CA SER A 7 -39.47 13.57 -4.89
C SER A 7 -39.16 12.09 -5.04
N GLU A 8 -38.42 11.72 -6.09
CA GLU A 8 -37.93 10.37 -6.30
C GLU A 8 -37.18 9.90 -5.04
N LYS A 9 -37.66 8.80 -4.43
CA LYS A 9 -37.03 8.21 -3.26
C LYS A 9 -35.61 7.76 -3.64
N PRO A 10 -34.59 8.02 -2.81
CA PRO A 10 -33.22 7.58 -3.09
C PRO A 10 -33.19 6.06 -3.25
N LYS A 11 -32.56 5.60 -4.35
CA LYS A 11 -32.41 4.17 -4.65
C LYS A 11 -31.69 3.48 -3.48
N GLU A 12 -32.21 2.32 -3.07
CA GLU A 12 -31.61 1.51 -2.00
C GLU A 12 -30.15 1.20 -2.32
N ILE A 13 -29.26 1.63 -1.43
CA ILE A 13 -27.83 1.37 -1.54
C ILE A 13 -27.61 -0.08 -1.10
N HIS A 14 -27.42 -0.99 -2.06
CA HIS A 14 -26.99 -2.35 -1.76
C HIS A 14 -25.58 -2.32 -1.16
N ILE A 15 -25.48 -2.48 0.15
CA ILE A 15 -24.20 -2.59 0.83
C ILE A 15 -23.65 -3.99 0.53
N GLU A 16 -22.58 -4.07 -0.25
CA GLU A 16 -21.84 -5.32 -0.44
C GLU A 16 -20.99 -5.61 0.81
N TRP A 17 -21.56 -6.34 1.76
CA TRP A 17 -20.91 -6.75 3.02
C TRP A 17 -19.80 -7.82 2.84
N GLY A 18 -19.57 -8.32 1.63
CA GLY A 18 -18.72 -9.51 1.39
C GLY A 18 -17.34 -9.27 0.78
N LYS A 19 -16.99 -8.05 0.38
CA LYS A 19 -15.69 -7.76 -0.26
C LYS A 19 -14.81 -6.90 0.64
N GLY A 20 -13.51 -7.21 0.68
CA GLY A 20 -12.54 -6.43 1.43
C GLY A 20 -12.34 -5.03 0.85
N LEU A 21 -12.07 -4.03 1.72
CA LEU A 21 -11.83 -2.65 1.29
C LEU A 21 -10.65 -2.55 0.31
N ALA A 22 -9.56 -3.28 0.58
CA ALA A 22 -8.39 -3.31 -0.30
C ALA A 22 -8.73 -3.83 -1.70
N GLN A 23 -9.55 -4.88 -1.79
CA GLN A 23 -9.98 -5.46 -3.07
C GLN A 23 -10.81 -4.47 -3.90
N LYS A 24 -11.66 -3.67 -3.24
CA LYS A 24 -12.45 -2.62 -3.90
C LYS A 24 -11.53 -1.51 -4.44
N ARG A 25 -10.61 -1.02 -3.61
CA ARG A 25 -9.63 0.00 -4.00
C ARG A 25 -8.73 -0.46 -5.14
N GLU A 26 -8.27 -1.71 -5.09
CA GLU A 26 -7.47 -2.30 -6.16
C GLU A 26 -8.27 -2.40 -7.47
N ALA A 27 -9.56 -2.78 -7.40
CA ALA A 27 -10.43 -2.79 -8.58
C ALA A 27 -10.63 -1.38 -9.16
N GLU A 28 -10.85 -0.37 -8.32
CA GLU A 28 -10.98 1.04 -8.74
C GLU A 28 -9.68 1.57 -9.36
N ALA A 29 -8.54 1.29 -8.71
CA ALA A 29 -7.22 1.66 -9.22
C ALA A 29 -6.95 1.01 -10.58
N ARG A 30 -7.25 -0.29 -10.72
CA ARG A 30 -7.10 -1.02 -11.97
C ARG A 30 -7.97 -0.45 -13.10
N LEU A 31 -9.20 -0.04 -12.81
CA LEU A 31 -10.06 0.62 -13.79
C LEU A 31 -9.44 1.95 -14.27
N LYS A 32 -8.95 2.76 -13.33
CA LYS A 32 -8.29 4.04 -13.65
C LYS A 32 -7.01 3.83 -14.46
N GLU A 33 -6.22 2.81 -14.12
CA GLU A 33 -5.03 2.43 -14.89
C GLU A 33 -5.40 2.00 -16.32
N LEU A 34 -6.44 1.18 -16.50
CA LEU A 34 -6.91 0.78 -17.83
C LEU A 34 -7.40 1.98 -18.65
N GLU A 35 -8.06 2.96 -18.03
CA GLU A 35 -8.45 4.20 -18.69
C GLU A 35 -7.25 5.03 -19.14
N ALA A 36 -6.21 5.14 -18.30
CA ALA A 36 -4.98 5.80 -18.67
C ALA A 36 -4.26 5.03 -19.80
N GLU A 37 -4.17 3.71 -19.71
CA GLU A 37 -3.50 2.84 -20.69
C GLU A 37 -4.17 2.93 -22.08
N LYS A 38 -5.50 3.11 -22.15
CA LYS A 38 -6.21 3.34 -23.42
C LYS A 38 -5.66 4.53 -24.21
N SER A 39 -5.15 5.55 -23.52
CA SER A 39 -4.58 6.74 -24.13
C SER A 39 -3.07 6.63 -24.40
N LYS A 40 -2.39 5.66 -23.77
CA LYS A 40 -0.94 5.49 -23.85
C LYS A 40 -0.55 4.69 -25.10
N PRO A 41 0.63 4.95 -25.68
CA PRO A 41 1.17 4.11 -26.75
C PRO A 41 1.55 2.73 -26.22
N PHE A 42 1.49 1.71 -27.07
CA PHE A 42 1.78 0.32 -26.70
C PHE A 42 3.20 0.10 -26.16
N ALA A 43 4.19 0.80 -26.71
CA ALA A 43 5.59 0.69 -26.29
C ALA A 43 6.04 2.00 -25.64
N ARG A 44 6.74 1.88 -24.49
CA ARG A 44 7.42 3.01 -23.86
C ARG A 44 8.71 3.32 -24.62
N THR A 45 8.90 4.58 -25.01
CA THR A 45 10.12 5.06 -25.65
C THR A 45 11.07 5.65 -24.63
N ARG A 46 12.34 5.87 -25.04
CA ARG A 46 13.33 6.56 -24.21
C ARG A 46 12.89 7.97 -23.80
N ASP A 47 12.14 8.64 -24.67
CA ASP A 47 11.73 10.03 -24.51
C ASP A 47 10.33 10.16 -23.87
N ASP A 48 9.83 9.10 -23.21
CA ASP A 48 8.55 9.12 -22.50
C ASP A 48 8.60 10.10 -21.30
N PRO A 49 7.78 11.17 -21.30
CA PRO A 49 7.79 12.17 -20.23
C PRO A 49 7.38 11.60 -18.87
N GLU A 50 6.51 10.58 -18.83
CA GLU A 50 6.07 9.96 -17.57
C GLU A 50 7.23 9.20 -16.93
N LEU A 51 7.95 8.41 -17.73
CA LEU A 51 9.13 7.66 -17.29
C LEU A 51 10.24 8.59 -16.78
N ASP A 52 10.53 9.66 -17.53
CA ASP A 52 11.56 10.64 -17.14
C ASP A 52 11.20 11.32 -15.81
N SER A 53 9.92 11.68 -15.61
CA SER A 53 9.44 12.25 -14.36
C SER A 53 9.61 11.27 -13.18
N MET A 54 9.31 9.98 -13.37
CA MET A 54 9.48 8.94 -12.37
C MET A 54 10.95 8.75 -11.99
N LEU A 55 11.86 8.73 -12.96
CA LEU A 55 13.31 8.56 -12.74
C LEU A 55 13.95 9.76 -12.04
N LYS A 56 13.47 10.98 -12.33
CA LYS A 56 13.85 12.21 -11.61
C LYS A 56 13.32 12.24 -10.18
N ASN A 57 12.18 11.59 -9.93
CA ASN A 57 11.57 11.50 -8.61
C ASN A 57 12.19 10.41 -7.70
N ARG A 58 12.98 9.48 -8.25
CA ARG A 58 13.66 8.45 -7.46
C ARG A 58 14.75 9.04 -6.58
N ILE A 59 14.68 8.75 -5.27
CA ILE A 59 15.77 9.06 -4.33
C ILE A 59 16.91 8.06 -4.57
N ARG A 60 18.13 8.56 -4.73
CA ARG A 60 19.33 7.73 -4.92
C ARG A 60 20.19 7.80 -3.67
N TRP A 61 20.64 6.64 -3.22
CA TRP A 61 21.59 6.57 -2.12
C TRP A 61 22.92 7.23 -2.53
N GLY A 62 23.49 8.06 -1.66
CA GLY A 62 24.74 8.77 -1.90
C GLY A 62 24.63 10.07 -2.71
N ASP A 63 23.43 10.57 -3.00
CA ASP A 63 23.25 11.89 -3.64
C ASP A 63 23.48 13.04 -2.62
N PRO A 64 24.51 13.89 -2.81
CA PRO A 64 24.82 14.98 -1.88
C PRO A 64 23.72 16.05 -1.82
N MET A 65 22.87 16.16 -2.86
CA MET A 65 21.77 17.13 -2.91
C MET A 65 20.46 16.58 -2.34
N ALA A 66 20.39 15.29 -1.96
CA ALA A 66 19.16 14.66 -1.47
C ALA A 66 18.54 15.40 -0.27
N HIS A 67 19.37 15.93 0.64
CA HIS A 67 18.91 16.66 1.82
C HIS A 67 18.30 18.04 1.51
N LEU A 68 18.67 18.65 0.38
CA LEU A 68 18.13 19.95 -0.03
C LEU A 68 16.70 19.82 -0.58
N VAL A 69 16.40 18.67 -1.20
CA VAL A 69 15.09 18.38 -1.76
C VAL A 69 14.22 17.74 -0.69
N LYS A 70 13.43 18.55 0.03
CA LYS A 70 12.38 18.05 0.93
C LYS A 70 11.28 17.34 0.14
N ARG A 71 11.46 16.05 -0.12
CA ARG A 71 10.37 15.20 -0.62
C ARG A 71 9.57 14.68 0.57
N LYS A 72 8.25 14.55 0.40
CA LYS A 72 7.40 13.84 1.35
C LYS A 72 7.75 12.37 1.23
N ASP A 73 8.23 11.75 2.30
CA ASP A 73 8.43 10.30 2.33
C ASP A 73 7.05 9.63 2.16
N PRO A 74 6.81 8.90 1.05
CA PRO A 74 5.52 8.27 0.82
C PRO A 74 5.26 7.14 1.82
N GLU A 75 6.31 6.67 2.48
CA GLU A 75 6.33 5.46 3.29
C GLU A 75 5.58 5.60 4.64
N PHE A 76 5.36 6.82 5.10
CA PHE A 76 4.65 7.11 6.36
C PHE A 76 3.28 7.77 6.15
N LEU A 77 2.83 7.95 4.90
CA LEU A 77 1.49 8.43 4.60
C LEU A 77 0.50 7.28 4.76
N LEU A 78 0.15 6.99 6.01
CA LEU A 78 -1.12 6.33 6.28
C LEU A 78 -2.21 7.26 5.75
N GLU A 79 -3.01 6.78 4.82
CA GLU A 79 -4.11 7.54 4.22
C GLU A 79 -5.09 7.95 5.32
N ASP A 80 -5.52 9.22 5.30
CA ASP A 80 -6.50 9.71 6.27
C ASP A 80 -7.89 9.21 5.88
N PHE A 81 -8.31 8.12 6.53
CA PHE A 81 -9.64 7.52 6.35
C PHE A 81 -10.80 8.39 6.85
N GLY A 82 -10.51 9.58 7.38
CA GLY A 82 -11.51 10.51 7.93
C GLY A 82 -12.03 11.55 6.93
N ASP A 83 -11.46 11.60 5.72
CA ASP A 83 -11.83 12.61 4.72
C ASP A 83 -13.01 12.21 3.83
N ASP A 84 -13.57 11.02 4.01
CA ASP A 84 -14.76 10.59 3.28
C ASP A 84 -15.96 11.48 3.65
N GLU A 85 -16.44 12.28 2.71
CA GLU A 85 -17.60 13.19 2.89
C GLU A 85 -18.83 12.47 3.44
N LYS A 86 -19.05 11.22 3.01
CA LYS A 86 -20.13 10.35 3.50
C LYS A 86 -19.98 9.99 4.98
N MET A 87 -18.76 9.84 5.47
CA MET A 87 -18.49 9.60 6.90
C MET A 87 -18.75 10.86 7.74
N LYS A 88 -18.43 12.05 7.20
CA LYS A 88 -18.75 13.33 7.84
C LYS A 88 -20.26 13.54 7.94
N GLU A 89 -21.02 13.25 6.88
CA GLU A 89 -22.49 13.34 6.86
C GLU A 89 -23.15 12.39 7.87
N SER A 90 -22.59 11.19 8.07
CA SER A 90 -23.10 10.22 9.05
C SER A 90 -22.70 10.52 10.50
N GLY A 91 -21.85 11.52 10.76
CA GLY A 91 -21.38 11.89 12.10
C GLY A 91 -20.38 10.91 12.73
N PHE A 92 -19.96 9.86 12.01
CA PHE A 92 -18.98 8.89 12.48
C PHE A 92 -17.56 9.34 12.13
N ILE A 93 -16.92 10.05 13.07
CA ILE A 93 -15.54 10.55 12.91
C ILE A 93 -14.55 9.54 13.51
N VAL A 94 -13.77 8.88 12.67
CA VAL A 94 -12.65 8.05 13.12
C VAL A 94 -11.46 8.97 13.42
N PRO A 95 -10.96 9.03 14.68
CA PRO A 95 -9.83 9.88 15.02
C PRO A 95 -8.57 9.44 14.26
N GLN A 96 -8.06 10.32 13.40
CA GLN A 96 -6.85 10.07 12.59
C GLN A 96 -5.55 10.40 13.33
N ASN A 97 -5.63 10.93 14.56
CA ASN A 97 -4.45 11.26 15.36
C ASN A 97 -3.69 9.99 15.75
N ILE A 98 -2.38 9.98 15.53
CA ILE A 98 -1.50 8.89 15.92
C ILE A 98 -1.37 8.86 17.46
N PRO A 99 -1.82 7.79 18.15
CA PRO A 99 -1.70 7.70 19.61
C PRO A 99 -0.24 7.71 20.08
N SER A 100 0.03 8.21 21.30
CA SER A 100 1.39 8.27 21.87
C SER A 100 2.10 6.92 21.95
N TYR A 101 1.34 5.84 22.17
CA TYR A 101 1.86 4.47 22.24
C TYR A 101 2.12 3.83 20.87
N SER A 102 1.75 4.50 19.77
CA SER A 102 1.89 3.98 18.42
C SER A 102 3.33 3.67 18.05
N TRP A 103 3.54 2.57 17.34
CA TRP A 103 4.83 2.21 16.73
C TRP A 103 5.42 3.35 15.87
N LEU A 104 4.56 4.15 15.20
CA LEU A 104 4.99 5.32 14.42
C LEU A 104 5.62 6.41 15.28
N LYS A 105 5.07 6.68 16.47
CA LYS A 105 5.63 7.68 17.41
C LYS A 105 6.83 7.16 18.17
N ARG A 106 6.86 5.84 18.43
CA ARG A 106 7.96 5.18 19.11
C ARG A 106 9.16 4.90 18.20
N GLY A 107 8.97 4.91 16.88
CA GLY A 107 10.02 4.55 15.92
C GLY A 107 10.41 3.07 16.01
N VAL A 108 9.47 2.19 16.35
CA VAL A 108 9.71 0.75 16.45
C VAL A 108 9.29 0.11 15.14
N ASP A 109 10.23 -0.51 14.45
CA ASP A 109 9.93 -1.20 13.20
C ASP A 109 9.09 -2.46 13.44
N PRO A 110 8.02 -2.66 12.66
CA PRO A 110 7.18 -3.83 12.80
C PRO A 110 7.88 -5.11 12.30
N PRO A 111 7.57 -6.28 12.87
CA PRO A 111 8.08 -7.54 12.36
C PRO A 111 7.64 -7.73 10.90
N PRO A 112 8.52 -8.23 10.03
CA PRO A 112 8.17 -8.48 8.64
C PRO A 112 7.12 -9.60 8.56
N ASN A 113 6.21 -9.46 7.61
CA ASN A 113 5.20 -10.47 7.30
C ASN A 113 5.24 -10.83 5.81
N ARG A 114 4.67 -11.99 5.46
CA ARG A 114 4.58 -12.48 4.07
C ARG A 114 4.00 -11.49 3.06
N TYR A 115 3.13 -10.59 3.50
CA TYR A 115 2.37 -9.70 2.62
C TYR A 115 2.94 -8.27 2.57
N GLY A 116 4.01 -7.97 3.30
CA GLY A 116 4.55 -6.60 3.43
C GLY A 116 3.56 -5.58 4.02
N ILE A 117 2.51 -6.03 4.71
CA ILE A 117 1.47 -5.16 5.25
C ILE A 117 1.99 -4.53 6.54
N LYS A 118 2.08 -3.20 6.57
CA LYS A 118 2.45 -2.46 7.78
C LYS A 118 1.28 -2.40 8.76
N PRO A 119 1.54 -2.44 10.07
CA PRO A 119 0.48 -2.33 11.06
C PRO A 119 -0.14 -0.92 11.08
N GLY A 120 -1.39 -0.85 11.51
CA GLY A 120 -2.12 0.42 11.59
C GLY A 120 -1.55 1.40 12.63
N ARG A 121 -2.06 2.64 12.61
CA ARG A 121 -1.65 3.72 13.53
C ARG A 121 -1.73 3.34 15.01
N HIS A 122 -2.60 2.40 15.38
CA HIS A 122 -2.90 2.04 16.77
C HIS A 122 -2.11 0.82 17.27
N TRP A 123 -1.19 0.28 16.48
CA TRP A 123 -0.35 -0.81 16.98
C TRP A 123 0.75 -0.26 17.91
N ASP A 124 0.99 -0.94 19.03
CA ASP A 124 1.84 -0.45 20.12
C ASP A 124 3.33 -0.82 19.99
N GLY A 125 3.68 -1.59 18.96
CA GLY A 125 5.04 -2.04 18.70
C GLY A 125 5.42 -3.37 19.36
N VAL A 126 4.52 -3.98 20.14
CA VAL A 126 4.82 -5.23 20.85
C VAL A 126 4.38 -6.42 19.98
N ASP A 127 5.34 -7.28 19.65
CA ASP A 127 5.08 -8.54 18.95
C ASP A 127 4.35 -9.52 19.88
N ARG A 128 3.18 -9.98 19.43
CA ARG A 128 2.30 -10.94 20.12
C ARG A 128 2.02 -12.16 19.23
N SER A 129 2.97 -12.51 18.37
CA SER A 129 2.85 -13.65 17.45
C SER A 129 3.20 -14.98 18.12
N ASN A 130 2.84 -16.08 17.46
CA ASN A 130 3.28 -17.43 17.81
C ASN A 130 4.66 -17.80 17.24
N GLY A 131 5.32 -16.88 16.52
CA GLY A 131 6.60 -17.13 15.83
C GLY A 131 6.51 -17.71 14.41
N PHE A 132 5.31 -18.03 13.90
CA PHE A 132 5.14 -18.70 12.59
C PHE A 132 5.82 -17.97 11.42
N GLU A 133 5.65 -16.66 11.32
CA GLU A 133 6.24 -15.86 10.23
C GLU A 133 7.77 -15.93 10.27
N LYS A 134 8.36 -15.86 11.47
CA LYS A 134 9.81 -15.96 11.67
C LYS A 134 10.35 -17.33 11.25
N ASP A 135 9.68 -18.40 11.66
CA ASP A 135 10.07 -19.77 11.31
C ASP A 135 9.92 -20.02 9.80
N MET A 136 8.88 -19.48 9.18
CA MET A 136 8.67 -19.58 7.74
C MET A 136 9.78 -18.89 6.94
N PHE A 137 10.20 -17.68 7.35
CA PHE A 137 11.34 -17.00 6.70
C PHE A 137 12.64 -17.78 6.86
N LYS A 138 12.87 -18.38 8.03
CA LYS A 138 14.03 -19.25 8.28
C LYS A 138 14.04 -20.45 7.33
N LEU A 139 12.92 -21.17 7.24
CA LEU A 139 12.77 -22.32 6.35
C LEU A 139 12.97 -21.95 4.87
N LYS A 140 12.45 -20.78 4.45
CA LYS A 140 12.63 -20.29 3.08
C LYS A 140 14.10 -20.01 2.77
N ASN A 141 14.82 -19.38 3.70
CA ASN A 141 16.24 -19.08 3.55
C ASN A 141 17.08 -20.37 3.53
N GLU A 142 16.78 -21.32 4.40
CA GLU A 142 17.44 -22.63 4.44
C GLU A 142 17.26 -23.39 3.12
N LYS A 143 16.04 -23.40 2.58
CA LYS A 143 15.77 -24.00 1.27
C LYS A 143 16.57 -23.32 0.15
N GLN A 144 16.62 -22.00 0.12
CA GLN A 144 17.40 -21.26 -0.88
C GLN A 144 18.91 -21.54 -0.76
N ALA A 145 19.44 -21.59 0.47
CA ALA A 145 20.84 -21.92 0.70
C ALA A 145 21.17 -23.35 0.23
N MET A 146 20.32 -24.33 0.57
CA MET A 146 20.49 -25.71 0.14
C MET A 146 20.43 -25.87 -1.39
N GLU A 147 19.52 -25.17 -2.08
CA GLU A 147 19.45 -25.17 -3.54
C GLU A 147 20.72 -24.59 -4.18
N GLN A 148 21.25 -23.49 -3.62
CA GLN A 148 22.50 -22.89 -4.07
C GLN A 148 23.71 -23.80 -3.85
N GLU A 149 23.80 -24.42 -2.67
CA GLU A 149 24.83 -25.41 -2.38
C GLU A 149 24.73 -26.57 -3.38
N ALA A 150 23.56 -27.21 -3.50
CA ALA A 150 23.36 -28.33 -4.42
C ALA A 150 23.76 -27.99 -5.86
N TYR A 151 23.46 -26.77 -6.32
CA TYR A 151 23.92 -26.28 -7.62
C TYR A 151 25.45 -26.22 -7.71
N LEU A 152 26.13 -25.58 -6.75
CA LEU A 152 27.59 -25.50 -6.72
C LEU A 152 28.25 -26.88 -6.65
N TRP A 153 27.68 -27.81 -5.87
CA TRP A 153 28.13 -29.20 -5.79
C TRP A 153 27.93 -29.95 -7.11
N SER A 154 26.84 -29.70 -7.85
CA SER A 154 26.60 -30.34 -9.15
C SER A 154 27.53 -29.86 -10.25
N VAL A 155 28.02 -28.62 -10.15
CA VAL A 155 28.88 -27.98 -11.16
C VAL A 155 30.36 -28.26 -10.91
N SER A 156 30.76 -28.66 -9.70
CA SER A 156 32.17 -28.77 -9.32
C SER A 156 32.95 -29.89 -10.00
N ASP A 157 32.28 -30.92 -10.54
CA ASP A 157 32.90 -32.07 -11.23
C ASP A 157 32.64 -32.04 -12.76
N MET A 158 32.17 -30.90 -13.29
CA MET A 158 31.90 -30.68 -14.71
C MET A 158 32.97 -29.78 -15.34
#